data_AF-A0A968S1K1-F1
#
_entry.id   AF-A0A968S1K1-F1
#
_cell.length_a   1.000
_cell.length_b   1.000
_cell.length_c   1.000
_cell.angle_alpha   90.00
_cell.angle_beta   90.00
_cell.angle_gamma   90.00
#
_symmetry.space_group_name_H-M   'P 1'
#
loop_
_entity.id
_entity.type
_entity.pdbx_description
1 polymer ?
#
loop_
_entity_poly.entity_id
_entity_poly.type
_entity_poly.pdbx_seq_one_letter_code
_entity_poly.pdbx_strand_id
1 'polypeptide(L)'
;MRSIPYELVATLATQFNAVECYWRESERSFSGFVAEVWFATLPKEFAQQWAATVGYSILVRSVNQGPSRFTVSIPVSVPCGEIQLGLPSRGSRLRLVPDESLAA
;
A
#
# COMPACT_ATOMS: atom_id res chain seq x y z
N MET A 1 -13.02 -11.66 3.43
CA MET A 1 -11.83 -10.84 3.76
C MET A 1 -12.30 -9.44 4.13
N ARG A 2 -11.70 -8.81 5.15
CA ARG A 2 -12.06 -7.43 5.55
C ARG A 2 -11.44 -6.45 4.55
N SER A 3 -12.15 -5.35 4.27
CA SER A 3 -11.59 -4.23 3.50
C SER A 3 -10.55 -3.51 4.36
N ILE A 4 -9.33 -3.34 3.84
CA ILE A 4 -8.23 -2.73 4.59
C ILE A 4 -7.88 -1.38 3.95
N PRO A 5 -8.01 -0.26 4.68
CA PRO A 5 -7.59 1.04 4.16
C PRO A 5 -6.08 1.07 3.87
N TYR A 6 -5.69 1.65 2.75
CA TYR A 6 -4.28 1.87 2.41
C TYR A 6 -3.54 2.63 3.51
N GLU A 7 -4.18 3.63 4.12
CA GLU A 7 -3.61 4.48 5.16
C GLU A 7 -3.16 3.67 6.40
N LEU A 8 -3.89 2.60 6.73
CA LEU A 8 -3.50 1.70 7.81
C LEU A 8 -2.20 0.96 7.46
N VAL A 9 -2.12 0.45 6.23
CA VAL A 9 -0.92 -0.26 5.74
C VAL A 9 0.27 0.70 5.70
N ALA A 10 0.08 1.90 5.17
CA ALA A 10 1.12 2.92 5.09
C ALA A 10 1.63 3.34 6.48
N THR A 11 0.73 3.54 7.44
CA THR A 11 1.10 3.88 8.82
C THR A 11 1.93 2.78 9.47
N LEU A 12 1.50 1.52 9.35
CA LEU A 12 2.26 0.38 9.86
C LEU A 12 3.61 0.25 9.14
N ALA A 13 3.63 0.36 7.81
CA ALA A 13 4.85 0.30 7.02
C ALA A 13 5.88 1.33 7.48
N THR A 14 5.46 2.59 7.70
CA THR A 14 6.33 3.64 8.23
C THR A 14 6.84 3.32 9.63
N GLN A 15 5.97 2.85 10.54
CA GLN A 15 6.36 2.48 11.91
C GLN A 15 7.44 1.40 11.95
N PHE A 16 7.42 0.46 10.99
CA PHE A 16 8.36 -0.64 10.90
C PHE A 16 9.48 -0.42 9.87
N ASN A 17 9.80 0.84 9.55
CA ASN A 17 10.92 1.24 8.70
C ASN A 17 10.89 0.59 7.30
N ALA A 18 9.70 0.50 6.69
CA ALA A 18 9.60 0.16 5.27
C ALA A 18 10.41 1.17 4.45
N VAL A 19 11.17 0.65 3.48
CA VAL A 19 11.95 1.45 2.54
C VAL A 19 11.02 2.18 1.57
N GLU A 20 9.95 1.50 1.16
CA GLU A 20 8.96 2.04 0.24
C GLU A 20 7.58 1.46 0.55
N CYS A 21 6.54 2.28 0.42
CA CYS A 21 5.15 1.85 0.51
C CYS A 21 4.34 2.67 -0.49
N TYR A 22 3.69 1.98 -1.42
CA TYR A 22 2.77 2.57 -2.39
C TYR A 22 1.63 1.61 -2.67
N TRP A 23 0.52 2.11 -3.19
CA TRP A 23 -0.53 1.27 -3.75
C TRP A 23 -0.45 1.26 -5.27
N ARG A 24 -0.98 0.19 -5.87
CA ARG A 24 -1.15 0.06 -7.32
C ARG A 24 -2.42 -0.71 -7.63
N GLU A 25 -2.93 -0.51 -8.84
CA GLU A 25 -3.98 -1.35 -9.39
C GLU A 25 -3.49 -2.79 -9.60
N SER A 26 -4.41 -3.74 -9.45
CA SER A 26 -4.14 -5.16 -9.62
C SER A 26 -5.43 -5.91 -9.97
N GLU A 27 -5.51 -6.36 -11.21
CA GLU A 27 -6.61 -7.22 -11.70
C GLU A 27 -6.71 -8.56 -10.94
N ARG A 28 -5.62 -8.97 -10.29
CA ARG A 28 -5.57 -10.20 -9.48
C ARG A 28 -6.02 -10.00 -8.03
N SER A 29 -6.21 -8.75 -7.59
CA SER A 29 -6.68 -8.44 -6.24
C SER A 29 -8.20 -8.36 -6.23
N PHE A 30 -8.85 -8.97 -5.25
CA PHE A 30 -10.30 -8.89 -5.11
C PHE A 30 -10.80 -7.46 -4.84
N SER A 31 -9.96 -6.59 -4.28
CA SER A 31 -10.27 -5.19 -4.03
C SER A 31 -9.91 -4.26 -5.20
N GLY A 32 -9.35 -4.79 -6.29
CA GLY A 32 -8.85 -4.01 -7.44
C GLY A 32 -7.51 -3.30 -7.18
N PHE A 33 -7.10 -3.14 -5.92
CA PHE A 33 -5.85 -2.48 -5.52
C PHE A 33 -5.03 -3.33 -4.56
N VAL A 34 -3.72 -3.10 -4.55
CA VAL A 34 -2.80 -3.67 -3.57
C VAL A 34 -1.84 -2.61 -3.07
N ALA A 35 -1.54 -2.64 -1.78
CA ALA A 35 -0.38 -1.97 -1.21
C ALA A 35 0.84 -2.87 -1.40
N GLU A 36 1.90 -2.34 -2.01
CA GLU A 36 3.21 -2.94 -2.07
C GLU A 36 4.10 -2.28 -1.01
N VAL A 37 4.54 -3.08 -0.05
CA VAL A 37 5.41 -2.63 1.04
C VAL A 37 6.76 -3.31 0.89
N TRP A 38 7.83 -2.52 0.91
CA TRP A 38 9.19 -2.96 0.67
C TRP A 38 10.07 -2.74 1.89
N PHE A 39 10.88 -3.74 2.23
CA PHE A 39 11.79 -3.71 3.37
C PHE A 39 13.20 -4.13 2.94
N ALA A 40 14.20 -3.55 3.58
CA ALA A 40 15.61 -3.92 3.38
C ALA A 40 15.95 -5.26 4.05
N THR A 41 15.32 -5.55 5.18
CA THR A 41 15.50 -6.76 5.99
C THR A 41 14.17 -7.53 6.11
N LEU A 42 14.23 -8.78 6.55
CA LEU A 42 13.04 -9.61 6.72
C LEU A 42 12.13 -8.99 7.81
N PRO A 43 10.90 -8.56 7.49
CA PRO A 43 10.09 -7.70 8.36
C PRO A 43 9.25 -8.53 9.35
N LYS A 44 9.92 -9.18 10.31
CA LYS A 44 9.28 -10.10 11.26
C LYS A 44 8.29 -9.38 12.18
N GLU A 45 8.70 -8.26 12.78
CA GLU A 45 7.86 -7.50 13.72
C GLU A 45 6.64 -6.93 13.00
N PHE A 46 6.81 -6.42 11.78
CA PHE A 46 5.70 -5.97 10.94
C PHE A 46 4.70 -7.10 10.68
N ALA A 47 5.17 -8.29 10.30
CA ALA A 47 4.29 -9.43 10.03
C ALA A 47 3.53 -9.89 11.28
N GLN A 48 4.17 -9.86 12.45
CA GLN A 48 3.52 -10.16 13.73
C GLN A 48 2.48 -9.12 14.10
N GLN A 49 2.84 -7.83 14.04
CA GLN A 49 1.93 -6.73 14.35
C GLN A 49 0.75 -6.70 13.38
N TRP A 50 1.00 -6.98 12.10
CA TRP A 50 -0.04 -7.15 11.09
C TRP A 50 -1.03 -8.24 11.49
N ALA A 51 -0.54 -9.45 11.78
CA ALA A 51 -1.40 -10.57 12.14
C ALA A 51 -2.22 -10.27 13.40
N ALA A 52 -1.64 -9.59 14.39
CA ALA A 52 -2.34 -9.16 15.59
C ALA A 52 -3.41 -8.09 15.31
N THR A 53 -3.14 -7.15 14.41
CA THR A 53 -4.04 -6.02 14.10
C THR A 53 -5.19 -6.43 13.19
N VAL A 54 -4.89 -7.23 12.16
CA VAL A 54 -5.81 -7.53 11.06
C VAL A 54 -6.46 -8.91 11.22
N GLY A 55 -5.81 -9.82 11.95
CA GLY A 55 -6.32 -11.16 12.23
C GLY A 55 -5.97 -12.23 11.19
N TYR A 56 -5.00 -11.98 10.30
CA TYR A 56 -4.48 -12.99 9.38
C TYR A 56 -3.02 -12.72 8.97
N SER A 57 -2.32 -13.78 8.56
CA SER A 57 -0.92 -13.72 8.12
C SER A 57 -0.78 -13.23 6.68
N ILE A 58 0.34 -12.54 6.42
CA ILE A 58 0.73 -12.06 5.09
C ILE A 58 1.92 -12.85 4.56
N LEU A 59 1.97 -12.99 3.23
CA LEU A 59 3.11 -13.60 2.55
C LEU A 59 4.18 -12.53 2.30
N VAL A 60 5.36 -12.72 2.90
CA VAL A 60 6.55 -11.96 2.57
C VAL A 60 7.28 -12.68 1.43
N ARG A 61 7.50 -11.97 0.33
CA ARG A 61 8.30 -12.46 -0.80
C ARG A 61 9.70 -11.85 -0.73
N SER A 62 10.70 -12.61 -1.15
CA SER A 62 12.07 -12.13 -1.30
C SER A 62 12.38 -11.92 -2.78
N VAL A 63 13.02 -10.82 -3.13
CA VAL A 63 13.58 -10.57 -4.45
C VAL A 63 15.10 -10.67 -4.40
N ASN A 64 15.70 -11.24 -5.45
CA ASN A 64 17.10 -11.63 -5.44
C ASN A 64 18.09 -10.44 -5.50
N GLN A 65 17.65 -9.23 -5.84
CA GLN A 65 18.53 -8.07 -6.04
C GLN A 65 17.89 -6.75 -5.59
N GLY A 66 18.73 -5.81 -5.12
CA GLY A 66 18.34 -4.46 -4.72
C GLY A 66 18.48 -4.17 -3.22
N PRO A 67 18.40 -2.89 -2.82
CA PRO A 67 18.39 -2.47 -1.42
C PRO A 67 17.08 -2.85 -0.70
N SER A 68 15.98 -2.99 -1.45
CA SER A 68 14.68 -3.47 -0.97
C SER A 68 14.49 -4.92 -1.38
N ARG A 69 14.78 -5.86 -0.47
CA ARG A 69 14.82 -7.30 -0.78
C ARG A 69 13.56 -8.04 -0.41
N PHE A 70 12.76 -7.49 0.50
CA PHE A 70 11.55 -8.14 0.99
C PHE A 70 10.34 -7.30 0.62
N THR A 71 9.33 -7.94 0.05
CA THR A 71 8.10 -7.27 -0.38
C THR A 71 6.87 -8.00 0.12
N VAL A 72 5.86 -7.22 0.47
CA VAL A 72 4.54 -7.71 0.86
C VAL A 72 3.50 -7.04 -0.03
N SER A 73 2.63 -7.82 -0.65
CA SER A 73 1.45 -7.30 -1.33
C SER A 73 0.21 -7.55 -0.49
N ILE A 74 -0.50 -6.48 -0.17
CA ILE A 74 -1.68 -6.51 0.69
C ILE A 74 -2.85 -5.95 -0.12
N PRO A 75 -3.94 -6.70 -0.34
CA PRO A 75 -5.17 -6.14 -0.89
C PRO A 75 -5.69 -5.01 -0.01
N VAL A 76 -5.92 -3.84 -0.60
CA VAL A 76 -6.39 -2.65 0.12
C VAL A 76 -7.56 -2.00 -0.59
N SER A 77 -8.33 -1.24 0.16
CA SER A 77 -9.17 -0.16 -0.37
C SER A 77 -8.37 1.13 -0.35
N VAL A 78 -8.50 1.91 -1.41
CA VAL A 78 -7.94 3.25 -1.52
C VAL A 78 -9.14 4.19 -1.48
N PRO A 79 -9.11 5.30 -0.69
CA PRO A 79 -10.21 6.24 -0.72
C PRO A 79 -10.45 6.71 -2.16
N CYS A 80 -11.64 6.42 -2.68
CA CYS A 80 -12.06 6.88 -4.00
C CYS A 80 -12.32 8.39 -3.91
N GLY A 81 -11.30 9.18 -4.20
CA GLY A 81 -11.41 10.55 -4.67
C GLY A 81 -10.57 10.62 -5.94
N GLU A 82 -11.22 10.75 -7.09
CA GLU A 82 -10.66 10.62 -8.44
C GLU A 82 -9.18 10.99 -8.55
N ILE A 83 -8.32 9.97 -8.56
CA ILE A 83 -6.92 10.16 -8.91
C ILE A 83 -6.88 10.26 -10.44
N GLN A 84 -7.19 11.44 -10.97
CA GLN A 84 -6.86 11.76 -12.35
C GLN A 84 -5.34 11.80 -12.46
N LEU A 85 -4.78 10.75 -13.04
CA LEU A 85 -3.43 10.80 -13.58
C LEU A 85 -3.39 11.94 -14.60
N GLY A 86 -2.73 13.04 -14.25
CA GLY A 86 -2.33 14.02 -15.25
C GLY A 86 -1.53 13.33 -16.36
N LEU A 87 -1.54 13.92 -17.57
CA LEU A 87 -0.77 13.43 -18.71
C LEU A 87 0.66 13.01 -18.27
N PRO A 88 1.15 11.85 -18.72
CA PRO A 88 2.43 11.31 -18.27
C PRO A 88 3.55 12.32 -18.54
N SER A 89 4.00 13.00 -17.50
CA SER A 89 5.13 13.93 -17.54
C SER A 89 6.04 13.70 -16.33
N ARG A 90 7.35 13.67 -16.58
CA ARG A 90 8.38 13.48 -15.54
C ARG A 90 8.25 14.61 -14.51
N GLY A 91 7.88 14.25 -13.27
CA GLY A 91 7.80 15.18 -12.13
C GLY A 91 6.38 15.56 -11.69
N SER A 92 5.34 14.89 -12.19
CA SER A 92 3.95 15.15 -11.77
C SER A 92 3.76 14.83 -10.29
N ARG A 93 3.66 15.88 -9.46
CA ARG A 93 3.28 15.77 -8.05
C ARG A 93 1.78 15.53 -7.97
N LEU A 94 1.39 14.43 -7.32
CA LEU A 94 -0.02 14.11 -7.02
C LEU A 94 -0.67 15.29 -6.30
N ARG A 95 -1.83 15.74 -6.78
CA ARG A 95 -2.62 16.78 -6.13
C ARG A 95 -3.97 16.17 -5.74
N LEU A 96 -4.32 16.27 -4.46
CA LEU A 96 -5.65 15.92 -3.98
C LEU A 96 -6.64 16.99 -4.46
N VAL A 97 -7.68 16.58 -5.17
CA VAL A 97 -8.82 17.45 -5.50
C VAL A 97 -9.90 17.21 -4.44
N PRO A 98 -10.44 18.25 -3.80
CA PRO A 98 -11.55 18.10 -2.86
C PRO A 98 -12.82 17.65 -3.60
N ASP A 99 -13.55 16.74 -2.98
CA ASP A 99 -14.81 16.19 -3.47
C ASP A 99 -15.91 17.27 -3.54
N GLU A 100 -16.38 17.59 -4.74
CA GLU A 100 -17.44 18.58 -4.95
C GLU A 100 -18.84 18.05 -4.60
N SER A 101 -18.98 16.75 -4.24
CA SER A 101 -20.27 16.18 -3.84
C SER A 101 -20.75 16.60 -2.44
N LEU A 102 -19.95 17.37 -1.69
CA LEU A 102 -20.31 17.97 -0.40
C LEU A 102 -20.78 19.43 -0.48
N ALA A 103 -20.92 19.99 -1.69
CA ALA A 103 -21.32 21.39 -1.90
C ALA A 103 -22.77 21.58 -2.39
N ALA A 104 -23.65 20.58 -2.24
CA ALA A 104 -25.07 20.66 -2.61
C ALA A 104 -26.00 20.63 -1.39
#